data_AF-A0A392PIT2-F1
#
_entry.id   AF-A0A392PIT2-F1
#
_cell.length_a   1.000
_cell.length_b   1.000
_cell.length_c   1.000
_cell.angle_alpha   90.00
_cell.angle_beta   90.00
_cell.angle_gamma   90.00
#
_symmetry.space_group_name_H-M   'P 1'
#
loop_
_entity.id
_entity.type
_entity.pdbx_description
1 polymer ?
#
loop_
_entity_poly.entity_id
_entity_poly.type
_entity_poly.pdbx_seq_one_letter_code
_entity_poly.pdbx_strand_id
1 'polypeptide(L)'
;MLGIYMQRSWIVLFITGILLLPIFIFATPILNFLGQPQEISELAGVISMWLIPTHIAYAFYFPFHFFLQSQLKNNIISWVTLVSLLVHVFLCWLVVVKFKLGVIALVASGNVAWFVLVFGFFGYVVLGGCPYTWTGFSMKAFSDLWGFAKLSAASGVMLW
;
A
#
# COMPACT_ATOMS: atom_id res chain seq x y z
N MET A 1 17.63 -11.64 -9.62
CA MET A 1 16.31 -11.81 -10.30
C MET A 1 15.17 -11.30 -9.43
N LEU A 2 15.04 -11.76 -8.17
CA LEU A 2 13.91 -11.41 -7.30
C LEU A 2 13.68 -9.88 -7.14
N GLY A 3 14.75 -9.08 -7.00
CA GLY A 3 14.64 -7.61 -6.92
C GLY A 3 14.11 -6.97 -8.20
N ILE A 4 14.35 -7.56 -9.37
CA ILE A 4 13.81 -7.08 -10.65
C ILE A 4 12.31 -7.38 -10.73
N TYR A 5 11.87 -8.55 -10.27
CA TYR A 5 10.44 -8.87 -10.19
C TYR A 5 9.70 -7.95 -9.21
N MET A 6 10.30 -7.66 -8.05
CA MET A 6 9.75 -6.67 -7.12
C MET A 6 9.59 -5.29 -7.77
N GLN A 7 10.59 -4.82 -8.52
CA GLN A 7 10.51 -3.55 -9.26
C GLN A 7 9.43 -3.59 -10.36
N ARG A 8 9.27 -4.71 -11.08
CA ARG A 8 8.16 -4.91 -12.04
C ARG A 8 6.81 -4.82 -11.34
N SER A 9 6.66 -5.47 -10.18
CA SER A 9 5.44 -5.39 -9.38
C SER A 9 5.12 -3.95 -8.96
N TRP A 10 6.11 -3.14 -8.55
CA TRP A 10 5.87 -1.73 -8.26
C TRP A 10 5.28 -0.99 -9.47
N ILE A 11 5.87 -1.17 -10.66
CA ILE A 11 5.40 -0.50 -11.88
C ILE A 11 3.97 -0.93 -12.20
N VAL A 12 3.71 -2.25 -12.24
CA VAL A 12 2.38 -2.77 -12.57
C VAL A 12 1.34 -2.35 -11.54
N LEU A 13 1.61 -2.52 -10.24
CA LEU A 13 0.67 -2.14 -9.19
C LEU A 13 0.45 -0.64 -9.11
N PHE A 14 1.45 0.18 -9.42
CA PHE A 14 1.28 1.63 -9.46
C PHE A 14 0.39 2.06 -10.62
N ILE A 15 0.59 1.49 -11.82
CA ILE A 15 -0.28 1.72 -12.99
C ILE A 15 -1.70 1.26 -12.68
N THR A 16 -1.88 0.03 -12.18
CA THR A 16 -3.20 -0.48 -11.77
C THR A 16 -3.81 0.38 -10.67
N GLY A 17 -2.99 0.85 -9.72
CA GLY A 17 -3.41 1.74 -8.65
C GLY A 17 -4.01 3.04 -9.19
N ILE A 18 -3.36 3.67 -10.17
CA ILE A 18 -3.85 4.85 -10.88
C ILE A 18 -5.17 4.56 -11.60
N LEU A 19 -5.26 3.44 -12.32
CA LEU A 19 -6.47 3.05 -13.06
C LEU A 19 -7.67 2.82 -12.14
N LEU A 20 -7.44 2.49 -10.87
CA LEU A 20 -8.49 2.28 -9.86
C LEU A 20 -8.88 3.56 -9.11
N LEU A 21 -8.14 4.67 -9.25
CA LEU A 21 -8.48 5.95 -8.60
C LEU A 21 -9.89 6.47 -8.89
N PRO A 22 -10.50 6.28 -10.08
CA PRO A 22 -11.88 6.69 -10.32
C PRO A 22 -12.87 6.11 -9.29
N ILE A 23 -12.65 4.89 -8.79
CA ILE A 23 -13.51 4.30 -7.75
C ILE A 23 -13.46 5.12 -6.46
N PHE A 24 -12.27 5.63 -6.11
CA PHE A 24 -12.10 6.47 -4.93
C PHE A 24 -12.72 7.85 -5.13
N ILE A 25 -12.49 8.46 -6.30
CA ILE A 25 -12.94 9.81 -6.65
C ILE A 25 -14.47 9.87 -6.78
N PHE A 26 -15.09 8.84 -7.36
CA PHE A 26 -16.52 8.76 -7.58
C PHE A 26 -17.25 7.96 -6.48
N ALA A 27 -16.65 7.78 -5.30
CA ALA A 27 -17.26 7.00 -4.23
C ALA A 27 -18.65 7.53 -3.81
N THR A 28 -18.84 8.85 -3.64
CA THR A 28 -20.15 9.43 -3.31
C THR A 28 -21.24 9.12 -4.34
N PRO A 29 -21.07 9.45 -5.65
CA PRO A 29 -22.11 9.14 -6.64
C PRO A 29 -22.32 7.62 -6.81
N ILE A 30 -21.27 6.79 -6.68
CA ILE A 30 -21.41 5.33 -6.70
C ILE A 30 -22.29 4.86 -5.54
N LEU A 31 -22.04 5.31 -4.32
CA LEU A 31 -22.80 4.90 -3.13
C LEU A 31 -24.25 5.41 -3.18
N ASN A 32 -24.47 6.63 -3.66
CA ASN A 32 -25.81 7.16 -3.91
C ASN A 32 -26.57 6.33 -4.93
N PHE A 33 -25.92 5.92 -6.03
CA PHE A 33 -26.50 5.04 -7.02
C PHE A 33 -26.88 3.66 -6.45
N LEU A 34 -26.10 3.16 -5.48
CA LEU A 34 -26.38 1.93 -4.75
C LEU A 34 -27.44 2.09 -3.65
N GLY A 35 -28.06 3.27 -3.50
CA GLY A 35 -29.14 3.54 -2.55
C GLY A 35 -28.68 3.77 -1.12
N GLN A 36 -27.41 4.13 -0.89
CA GLN A 36 -26.94 4.52 0.45
C GLN A 36 -27.51 5.89 0.85
N PRO A 37 -27.72 6.14 2.15
CA PRO A 37 -28.15 7.46 2.63
C PRO A 37 -27.14 8.55 2.25
N GLN A 38 -27.64 9.70 1.81
CA GLN A 38 -26.82 10.80 1.29
C GLN A 38 -25.69 11.20 2.25
N GLU A 39 -25.99 11.36 3.54
CA GLU A 39 -25.00 11.72 4.57
C GLU A 39 -23.86 10.70 4.67
N ILE A 40 -24.17 9.41 4.53
CA ILE A 40 -23.18 8.32 4.57
C ILE A 40 -22.32 8.35 3.30
N SER A 41 -22.94 8.53 2.13
CA SER A 41 -22.24 8.60 0.85
C SER A 41 -21.31 9.80 0.75
N GLU A 42 -21.70 10.95 1.28
CA GLU A 42 -20.87 12.15 1.32
C GLU A 42 -19.64 11.95 2.23
N LEU A 43 -19.86 11.45 3.46
CA LEU A 43 -18.77 11.18 4.38
C LEU A 43 -17.80 10.11 3.83
N ALA A 44 -18.34 9.04 3.26
CA ALA A 44 -17.56 7.98 2.64
C ALA A 44 -16.74 8.49 1.44
N GLY A 45 -17.29 9.41 0.63
CA GLY A 45 -16.55 10.04 -0.46
C GLY A 45 -15.36 10.86 0.03
N VAL A 46 -15.55 11.66 1.09
CA VAL A 46 -14.46 12.40 1.71
C VAL A 46 -13.39 11.44 2.23
N ILE A 47 -13.76 10.43 3.01
CA ILE A 47 -12.82 9.44 3.55
C ILE A 47 -12.07 8.70 2.42
N SER A 48 -12.78 8.33 1.36
CA SER A 48 -12.25 7.64 0.19
C SER A 48 -11.13 8.44 -0.48
N MET A 49 -11.31 9.76 -0.67
CA MET A 49 -10.25 10.62 -1.18
C MET A 49 -9.01 10.65 -0.29
N TRP A 50 -9.19 10.62 1.03
CA TRP A 50 -8.10 10.56 2.01
C TRP A 50 -7.44 9.19 2.14
N LEU A 51 -8.02 8.13 1.56
CA LEU A 51 -7.44 6.79 1.47
C LEU A 51 -6.57 6.59 0.23
N ILE A 52 -6.58 7.52 -0.73
CA ILE A 52 -5.73 7.45 -1.93
C ILE A 52 -4.25 7.25 -1.59
N PRO A 53 -3.64 7.95 -0.60
CA PRO A 53 -2.23 7.71 -0.26
C PRO A 53 -1.97 6.30 0.27
N THR A 54 -2.91 5.71 1.02
CA THR A 54 -2.83 4.30 1.48
C THR A 54 -2.88 3.35 0.29
N HIS A 55 -3.77 3.60 -0.67
CA HIS A 55 -3.86 2.82 -1.91
C HIS A 55 -2.54 2.86 -2.72
N ILE A 56 -1.89 4.02 -2.79
CA ILE A 56 -0.56 4.13 -3.41
C ILE A 56 0.51 3.43 -2.57
N ALA A 57 0.46 3.51 -1.24
CA ALA A 57 1.40 2.82 -0.37
C ALA A 57 1.35 1.29 -0.57
N TYR A 58 0.17 0.71 -0.83
CA TYR A 58 0.00 -0.71 -1.14
C TYR A 58 0.80 -1.17 -2.37
N ALA A 59 0.91 -0.31 -3.39
CA ALA A 59 1.71 -0.63 -4.58
C ALA A 59 3.17 -0.90 -4.24
N PHE A 60 3.69 -0.34 -3.14
CA PHE A 60 5.05 -0.57 -2.66
C PHE A 60 5.10 -1.64 -1.56
N TYR A 61 4.18 -1.56 -0.59
CA TYR A 61 4.13 -2.45 0.56
C TYR A 61 4.01 -3.93 0.15
N PHE A 62 3.06 -4.28 -0.73
CA PHE A 62 2.84 -5.67 -1.08
C PHE A 62 4.06 -6.32 -1.74
N PRO A 63 4.71 -5.69 -2.75
CA PRO A 63 5.93 -6.28 -3.32
C PRO A 63 7.07 -6.39 -2.31
N PHE A 64 7.26 -5.42 -1.41
CA PHE A 64 8.27 -5.55 -0.35
C PHE A 64 7.97 -6.73 0.58
N HIS A 65 6.72 -6.86 1.02
CA HIS A 65 6.29 -7.92 1.93
C HIS A 65 6.60 -9.30 1.33
N PHE A 66 6.13 -9.56 0.11
CA PHE A 66 6.38 -10.84 -0.57
C PHE A 66 7.86 -11.04 -0.95
N PHE A 67 8.58 -9.96 -1.30
CA PHE A 67 10.01 -10.01 -1.54
C PHE A 67 10.78 -10.49 -0.30
N LEU A 68 10.47 -9.96 0.88
CA LEU A 68 11.10 -10.36 2.14
C LEU A 68 10.65 -11.75 2.58
N GLN A 69 9.35 -12.06 2.45
CA GLN A 69 8.77 -13.33 2.87
C GLN A 69 9.31 -14.51 2.06
N SER A 70 9.44 -14.36 0.74
CA SER A 70 10.03 -15.39 -0.14
C SER A 70 11.51 -15.68 0.15
N GLN A 71 12.18 -14.81 0.92
CA GLN A 71 13.55 -14.99 1.39
C GLN A 71 13.62 -15.44 2.87
N LEU A 72 12.48 -15.82 3.46
CA LEU A 72 12.35 -16.20 4.88
C LEU A 72 12.75 -15.09 5.86
N LYS A 73 12.71 -13.83 5.44
CA LYS A 73 13.04 -12.66 6.29
C LYS A 73 11.84 -12.18 7.12
N ASN A 74 11.03 -13.13 7.60
CA ASN A 74 9.79 -12.86 8.33
C ASN A 74 10.04 -12.10 9.64
N ASN A 75 11.20 -12.29 10.28
CA ASN A 75 11.57 -11.53 11.48
C ASN A 75 11.59 -10.00 11.20
N ILE A 76 12.12 -9.58 10.05
CA ILE A 76 12.17 -8.17 9.67
C ILE A 76 10.76 -7.64 9.41
N ILE A 77 9.93 -8.44 8.73
CA ILE A 77 8.51 -8.13 8.50
C ILE A 77 7.82 -7.88 9.85
N SER A 78 8.01 -8.78 10.82
CA SER A 78 7.43 -8.66 12.16
C SER A 78 7.88 -7.39 12.89
N TRP A 79 9.18 -7.10 12.93
CA TRP A 79 9.69 -5.92 13.64
C TRP A 79 9.22 -4.59 13.02
N VAL A 80 9.29 -4.45 11.70
CA VAL A 80 8.83 -3.22 11.02
C VAL A 80 7.31 -3.07 11.18
N THR A 81 6.56 -4.18 11.12
CA THR A 81 5.10 -4.16 11.35
C THR A 81 4.76 -3.78 12.78
N LEU A 82 5.50 -4.29 13.78
CA LEU A 82 5.33 -3.90 15.17
C LEU A 82 5.58 -2.39 15.36
N VAL A 83 6.66 -1.85 14.78
CA VAL A 83 6.93 -0.41 14.85
C VAL A 83 5.81 0.41 14.20
N SER A 84 5.34 0.01 13.01
CA SER A 84 4.21 0.68 12.35
C SER A 84 2.94 0.63 13.21
N LEU A 85 2.65 -0.51 13.84
CA LEU A 85 1.50 -0.67 14.74
C LEU A 85 1.60 0.26 15.96
N LEU A 86 2.77 0.34 16.60
CA LEU A 86 2.99 1.24 17.74
C LEU A 86 2.81 2.71 17.35
N VAL A 87 3.36 3.11 16.20
CA VAL A 87 3.16 4.45 15.64
C VAL A 87 1.68 4.70 15.36
N HIS A 88 0.98 3.74 14.76
CA HIS A 88 -0.45 3.86 14.46
C HIS A 88 -1.28 4.04 15.73
N VAL A 89 -1.09 3.19 16.74
CA VAL A 89 -1.80 3.28 18.03
C VAL A 89 -1.54 4.62 18.70
N PHE A 90 -0.28 5.07 18.74
CA PHE A 90 0.09 6.35 19.32
C PHE A 90 -0.57 7.53 18.60
N LEU A 91 -0.56 7.54 17.26
CA LEU A 91 -1.19 8.59 16.46
C LEU A 91 -2.71 8.58 16.60
N CYS A 92 -3.35 7.41 16.61
CA CYS A 92 -4.78 7.26 16.85
C CYS A 92 -5.17 7.83 18.21
N TRP A 93 -4.40 7.53 19.27
CA TRP A 93 -4.62 8.10 20.60
C TRP A 93 -4.50 9.63 20.58
N LEU A 94 -3.47 10.19 19.93
CA LEU A 94 -3.31 11.64 19.81
C LEU A 94 -4.49 12.29 19.08
N VAL A 95 -4.86 11.76 17.91
CA VAL A 95 -5.89 12.34 17.04
C VAL A 95 -7.27 12.24 17.65
N VAL A 96 -7.63 11.08 18.21
CA VAL A 96 -9.00 10.81 18.69
C VAL A 96 -9.19 11.29 20.13
N VAL A 97 -8.27 10.95 21.03
CA VAL A 97 -8.44 11.19 22.47
C VAL A 97 -7.90 12.56 22.86
N LYS A 98 -6.65 12.87 22.46
CA LYS A 98 -5.98 14.08 22.94
C LYS A 98 -6.46 15.34 22.22
N PHE A 99 -6.52 15.31 20.89
CA PHE A 99 -6.78 16.49 20.06
C PHE A 99 -8.18 16.53 19.43
N LYS A 100 -8.91 15.40 19.40
CA LYS A 100 -10.28 15.29 18.88
C LYS A 100 -10.46 15.87 17.48
N LEU A 101 -9.52 15.58 16.57
CA LEU A 101 -9.43 16.22 15.24
C LEU A 101 -10.38 15.61 14.19
N GLY A 102 -11.27 14.70 14.58
CA GLY A 102 -12.24 14.08 13.69
C GLY A 102 -11.67 12.99 12.76
N VAL A 103 -12.54 12.45 11.91
CA VAL A 103 -12.26 11.26 11.10
C VAL A 103 -11.23 11.49 9.99
N ILE A 104 -11.18 12.70 9.42
CA ILE A 104 -10.21 13.02 8.37
C ILE A 104 -8.78 12.93 8.90
N ALA A 105 -8.54 13.50 10.08
CA ALA A 105 -7.25 13.42 10.75
C ALA A 105 -6.90 11.97 11.14
N LEU A 106 -7.91 11.16 11.50
CA LEU A 106 -7.71 9.74 11.81
C LEU A 106 -7.24 8.97 10.57
N VAL A 107 -7.90 9.15 9.43
CA VAL A 107 -7.50 8.53 8.15
C VAL A 107 -6.10 9.02 7.74
N ALA A 108 -5.83 10.32 7.84
CA ALA A 108 -4.51 10.89 7.57
C ALA A 108 -3.41 10.24 8.44
N SER A 109 -3.69 10.01 9.73
CA SER A 109 -2.75 9.31 10.62
C SER A 109 -2.54 7.84 10.27
N GLY A 110 -3.57 7.17 9.74
CA GLY A 110 -3.46 5.82 9.16
C GLY A 110 -2.50 5.78 7.98
N ASN A 111 -2.55 6.77 7.09
CA ASN A 111 -1.60 6.87 5.97
C ASN A 111 -0.14 6.92 6.46
N VAL A 112 0.14 7.64 7.56
CA VAL A 112 1.49 7.69 8.14
C VAL A 112 1.99 6.29 8.52
N ALA A 113 1.15 5.48 9.17
CA ALA A 113 1.51 4.12 9.57
C ALA A 113 1.84 3.22 8.35
N TRP A 114 1.10 3.36 7.25
CA TRP A 114 1.40 2.65 6.00
C TRP A 114 2.74 3.05 5.40
N PHE A 115 3.05 4.35 5.39
CA PHE A 115 4.35 4.80 4.90
C PHE A 115 5.52 4.39 5.80
N VAL A 116 5.31 4.25 7.11
CA VAL A 116 6.31 3.66 8.02
C VAL A 116 6.67 2.23 7.57
N LEU A 117 5.70 1.42 7.16
CA LEU A 117 5.97 0.07 6.60
C LEU A 117 6.78 0.16 5.31
N VAL A 118 6.36 1.01 4.37
CA VAL A 118 7.02 1.18 3.07
C VAL A 118 8.47 1.61 3.26
N PHE A 119 8.72 2.64 4.07
CA PHE A 119 10.07 3.14 4.30
C PHE A 119 10.91 2.17 5.14
N GLY A 120 10.32 1.48 6.11
CA GLY A 120 11.02 0.47 6.91
C GLY A 120 11.52 -0.69 6.05
N PHE A 121 10.67 -1.22 5.17
CA PHE A 121 11.07 -2.28 4.24
C PHE A 121 12.06 -1.78 3.20
N PHE A 122 11.81 -0.62 2.59
CA PHE A 122 12.72 -0.02 1.62
C PHE A 122 14.11 0.21 2.20
N GLY A 123 14.18 0.80 3.40
CA GLY A 123 15.43 1.03 4.12
C GLY A 123 16.19 -0.27 4.35
N TYR A 124 15.52 -1.31 4.85
CA TYR A 124 16.17 -2.61 5.05
C TYR A 124 16.74 -3.19 3.74
N VAL A 125 15.98 -3.14 2.64
CA VAL A 125 16.39 -3.69 1.36
C VAL A 125 17.57 -2.92 0.76
N VAL A 126 17.50 -1.58 0.74
CA VAL A 126 18.52 -0.72 0.10
C VAL A 126 19.79 -0.59 0.94
N LEU A 127 19.69 -0.64 2.26
CA LEU A 127 20.85 -0.58 3.18
C LEU A 127 21.58 -1.93 3.34
N GLY A 128 21.39 -2.86 2.40
CA GLY A 128 22.16 -4.11 2.34
C GLY A 128 21.55 -5.30 3.07
N GLY A 129 20.27 -5.24 3.48
CA GLY A 129 19.58 -6.38 4.09
C GLY A 129 19.34 -7.57 3.15
N CYS A 130 19.45 -7.35 1.83
CA CYS A 130 19.16 -8.32 0.77
C CYS A 130 20.23 -8.34 -0.36
N PRO A 131 21.52 -8.53 -0.06
CA PRO A 131 22.60 -8.27 -1.04
C PRO A 131 22.59 -9.22 -2.25
N TYR A 132 22.09 -10.44 -2.09
CA TYR A 132 22.04 -11.44 -3.15
C TYR A 132 20.83 -11.28 -4.10
N THR A 133 19.78 -10.63 -3.62
CA THR A 133 18.49 -10.53 -4.33
C THR A 133 18.17 -9.12 -4.78
N TRP A 134 18.76 -8.12 -4.12
CA TRP A 134 18.71 -6.70 -4.45
C TRP A 134 20.09 -6.20 -4.87
N THR A 135 20.22 -5.84 -6.15
CA THR A 135 21.45 -5.27 -6.74
C THR A 135 21.24 -3.83 -7.20
N GLY A 136 20.26 -3.14 -6.61
CA GLY A 136 19.83 -1.80 -7.02
C GLY A 136 18.76 -1.76 -8.12
N PHE A 137 18.42 -0.54 -8.54
CA PHE A 137 17.48 -0.30 -9.62
C PHE A 137 18.03 -0.77 -10.96
N SER A 138 17.16 -1.32 -11.81
CA SER A 138 17.56 -1.89 -13.08
C SER A 138 16.53 -1.63 -14.17
N MET A 139 16.98 -1.21 -15.36
CA MET A 139 16.12 -1.01 -16.53
C MET A 139 15.40 -2.29 -16.99
N LYS A 140 15.90 -3.47 -16.61
CA LYS A 140 15.20 -4.75 -16.81
C LYS A 140 13.85 -4.84 -16.09
N ALA A 141 13.56 -3.94 -15.16
CA ALA A 141 12.24 -3.82 -14.56
C ALA A 141 11.17 -3.33 -15.56
N PHE A 142 11.56 -2.66 -16.65
CA PHE A 142 10.62 -2.14 -17.66
C PHE A 142 10.39 -3.12 -18.82
N SER A 143 11.14 -4.21 -18.90
CA SER A 143 10.95 -5.23 -19.93
C SER A 143 9.88 -6.25 -19.53
N ASP A 144 9.07 -6.68 -20.50
CA ASP A 144 8.07 -7.75 -20.32
C ASP A 144 7.02 -7.46 -19.21
N LEU A 145 6.60 -6.20 -19.08
CA LEU A 145 5.57 -5.81 -18.12
C LEU A 145 4.22 -6.44 -18.41
N TRP A 146 3.87 -6.63 -19.70
CA TRP A 146 2.59 -7.24 -20.09
C TRP A 146 2.51 -8.73 -19.74
N GLY A 147 3.59 -9.50 -20.00
CA GLY A 147 3.67 -10.90 -19.57
C GLY A 147 3.58 -11.01 -18.05
N PHE A 148 4.31 -10.15 -17.34
CA PHE A 148 4.26 -10.09 -15.88
C PHE A 148 2.87 -9.71 -15.34
N ALA A 149 2.18 -8.75 -15.97
CA ALA A 149 0.83 -8.34 -15.58
C ALA A 149 -0.19 -9.47 -15.78
N LYS A 150 -0.12 -10.24 -16.87
CA LYS A 150 -0.96 -11.42 -17.08
C LYS A 150 -0.78 -12.48 -16.00
N LEU A 151 0.48 -12.78 -15.65
CA LEU A 151 0.79 -13.72 -14.58
C LEU A 151 0.30 -13.22 -13.22
N SER A 152 0.46 -11.92 -12.96
CA SER A 152 -0.02 -11.28 -11.74
C SER A 152 -1.54 -11.33 -11.64
N ALA A 153 -2.26 -11.08 -12.74
CA ALA A 153 -3.72 -11.15 -12.81
C ALA A 153 -4.22 -12.58 -12.57
N ALA A 154 -3.60 -13.58 -13.22
CA ALA A 154 -3.94 -14.99 -13.00
C ALA A 154 -3.73 -15.40 -11.54
N SER A 155 -2.62 -14.97 -10.92
CA SER A 155 -2.33 -15.22 -9.50
C SER A 155 -3.34 -14.54 -8.58
N GLY A 156 -3.77 -13.32 -8.91
CA GLY A 156 -4.78 -12.60 -8.14
C GLY A 156 -6.15 -13.29 -8.14
N VAL A 157 -6.54 -13.92 -9.26
CA VAL A 157 -7.79 -14.70 -9.37
C VAL A 157 -7.68 -16.03 -8.63
N MET A 158 -6.52 -16.70 -8.64
CA MET A 158 -6.32 -18.00 -7.96
C MET A 158 -6.36 -17.92 -6.43
N LEU A 159 -6.18 -16.73 -5.85
CA LEU A 159 -6.24 -16.51 -4.40
C LEU A 159 -7.67 -16.22 -3.89
N TRP A 160 -8.68 -16.30 -4.76
CA TRP A 160 -10.11 -16.12 -4.45
C TRP A 160 -10.92 -17.39 -4.72
#